data_AF-A0A957WR17-F1
#
_entry.id   AF-A0A957WR17-F1
#
_cell.length_a   1.000
_cell.length_b   1.000
_cell.length_c   1.000
_cell.angle_alpha   90.00
_cell.angle_beta   90.00
_cell.angle_gamma   90.00
#
_symmetry.space_group_name_H-M   'P 1'
#
loop_
_entity.id
_entity.type
_entity.pdbx_description
1 polymer ?
#
loop_
_entity_poly.entity_id
_entity_poly.type
_entity_poly.pdbx_seq_one_letter_code
_entity_poly.pdbx_strand_id
1 'polypeptide(L)' 'MNFHQLADKSIAGETLTRQECQDVLHCPDERILELLDAAYKVRRTFCGNRVHLHMLLNAKSGLCPEDCHYCS' A
#
# COMPACT_ATOMS: atom_id res chain seq x y z
N MET A 1 -1.26 19.03 -0.44
CA MET A 1 -0.31 17.97 0.01
C MET A 1 0.58 17.54 -1.15
N ASN A 2 1.88 17.41 -0.90
CA ASN A 2 2.86 16.94 -1.87
C ASN A 2 3.24 15.49 -1.54
N PHE A 3 2.85 14.55 -2.40
CA PHE A 3 3.10 13.11 -2.17
C PHE A 3 4.59 12.75 -2.21
N HIS A 4 5.40 13.47 -2.98
CA HIS A 4 6.85 13.22 -3.03
C HIS A 4 7.54 13.53 -1.71
N GLN A 5 7.07 14.53 -0.96
CA GLN A 5 7.59 14.81 0.38
C GLN A 5 7.28 13.68 1.35
N LEU A 6 6.10 13.06 1.25
CA LEU A 6 5.76 11.89 2.07
C LEU A 6 6.60 10.66 1.70
N ALA A 7 6.88 10.48 0.41
CA ALA A 7 7.79 9.44 -0.07
C ALA A 7 9.22 9.65 0.46
N ASP A 8 9.70 10.90 0.47
CA ASP A 8 11.02 11.25 1.02
C ASP A 8 11.12 10.96 2.51
N LYS A 9 10.11 11.35 3.30
CA LYS A 9 10.00 10.98 4.72
C LYS A 9 10.07 9.46 4.91
N SER A 10 9.28 8.72 4.14
CA SER A 10 9.23 7.26 4.24
C SER A 10 10.57 6.61 3.88
N ILE A 11 11.27 7.12 2.86
CA ILE A 11 12.61 6.65 2.47
C ILE A 11 13.64 6.99 3.56
N ALA A 12 13.51 8.12 4.24
CA ALA A 12 14.34 8.51 5.37
C ALA A 12 14.06 7.69 6.65
N GLY A 13 13.03 6.81 6.64
CA GLY A 13 12.63 6.02 7.81
C GLY A 13 11.77 6.81 8.80
N GLU A 14 11.26 7.97 8.41
CA GLU A 14 10.35 8.76 9.23
C GLU A 14 8.92 8.23 9.11
N THR A 15 8.25 8.11 10.25
CA THR A 15 6.84 7.70 10.31
C THR A 15 5.95 8.87 9.90
N LEU A 16 5.05 8.63 8.93
CA LEU A 16 4.00 9.60 8.60
C LEU A 16 3.05 9.80 9.78
N THR A 17 2.62 11.04 9.97
CA THR A 17 1.61 11.36 10.99
C THR A 17 0.25 10.78 10.61
N ARG A 18 -0.62 10.60 11.61
CA ARG A 18 -1.99 10.13 11.38
C ARG A 18 -2.75 11.00 10.37
N GLN A 19 -2.55 12.33 10.42
CA GLN A 19 -3.19 13.26 9.50
C GLN A 19 -2.66 13.07 8.07
N GLU A 20 -1.34 12.96 7.88
CA GLU A 20 -0.76 12.71 6.54
C GLU A 20 -1.27 11.40 5.94
N CYS A 21 -1.40 10.35 6.76
CA CYS A 21 -2.01 9.08 6.31
C CYS A 21 -3.48 9.26 5.90
N GLN A 22 -4.26 10.02 6.67
CA GLN A 22 -5.65 10.33 6.32
C GLN A 22 -5.74 11.14 5.03
N ASP A 23 -4.87 12.12 4.84
CA ASP A 23 -4.86 12.92 3.62
C ASP A 23 -4.55 12.07 2.38
N VAL A 24 -3.69 11.04 2.51
CA VAL A 24 -3.43 10.07 1.43
C VAL A 24 -4.69 9.26 1.11
N LEU A 25 -5.44 8.83 2.13
CA LEU A 25 -6.70 8.09 1.95
C LEU A 25 -7.80 8.95 1.31
N HIS A 26 -7.79 10.27 1.53
CA HIS A 26 -8.72 11.21 0.92
C HIS A 26 -8.15 11.86 -0.36
N CYS A 27 -7.15 11.25 -0.99
CA CYS A 27 -6.63 11.72 -2.28
C CYS A 27 -7.76 11.76 -3.31
N PRO A 28 -7.99 12.91 -3.99
CA PRO A 28 -8.99 12.99 -5.04
C PRO A 28 -8.53 12.21 -6.28
N ASP A 29 -9.49 11.63 -7.02
CA ASP A 29 -9.22 10.74 -8.15
C ASP A 29 -8.34 11.40 -9.23
N GLU A 30 -8.48 12.71 -9.45
CA GLU A 30 -7.68 13.44 -10.44
C GLU A 30 -6.18 13.45 -10.12
N ARG A 31 -5.81 13.20 -8.86
CA ARG A 31 -4.42 13.19 -8.39
C ARG A 31 -3.88 11.79 -8.11
N ILE A 32 -4.63 10.73 -8.44
CA ILE A 32 -4.22 9.35 -8.17
C ILE A 32 -2.87 9.00 -8.82
N LEU A 33 -2.60 9.52 -10.02
CA LEU A 33 -1.35 9.26 -10.72
C LEU A 33 -0.14 9.88 -10.00
N GLU A 34 -0.29 11.06 -9.40
CA GLU A 34 0.77 11.68 -8.58
C GLU A 34 1.06 10.86 -7.31
N LEU A 35 0.00 10.33 -6.68
CA LEU A 35 0.14 9.45 -5.51
C LEU A 35 0.85 8.14 -5.89
N LEU A 36 0.48 7.54 -7.02
CA LEU A 36 1.11 6.31 -7.52
C LEU A 36 2.60 6.51 -7.84
N ASP A 37 2.97 7.65 -8.45
CA ASP A 37 4.37 7.96 -8.75
C ASP A 37 5.20 8.12 -7.46
N ALA A 38 4.66 8.82 -6.45
CA ALA A 38 5.30 8.93 -5.15
C ALA A 38 5.46 7.57 -4.44
N ALA A 39 4.42 6.72 -4.46
CA ALA A 39 4.48 5.37 -3.92
C ALA A 39 5.50 4.49 -4.66
N TYR A 40 5.58 4.65 -6.00
CA TYR A 40 6.56 3.95 -6.82
C TYR A 40 8.00 4.35 -6.47
N LYS A 41 8.26 5.62 -6.14
CA LYS A 41 9.57 6.08 -5.64
C LYS A 41 9.99 5.28 -4.39
N VAL A 42 9.08 5.09 -3.42
CA VAL A 42 9.36 4.28 -2.22
C VAL A 42 9.61 2.82 -2.59
N ARG A 43 8.71 2.19 -3.37
CA ARG A 43 8.83 0.80 -3.80
C ARG A 43 10.13 0.54 -4.56
N ARG A 44 10.53 1.44 -5.47
CA ARG A 44 11.76 1.31 -6.26
C ARG A 44 13.01 1.41 -5.38
N THR A 45 13.01 2.26 -4.36
CA THR A 45 14.15 2.40 -3.42
C THR A 45 14.43 1.09 -2.67
N PHE A 46 13.38 0.42 -2.18
CA PHE A 46 13.56 -0.77 -1.33
C PHE A 46 13.48 -2.10 -2.10
N CYS A 47 12.73 -2.16 -3.20
CA CYS A 47 12.48 -3.40 -3.94
C CYS A 47 13.00 -3.37 -5.39
N GLY A 48 13.42 -2.20 -5.89
CA GLY A 48 13.73 -2.01 -7.30
C GLY A 48 12.57 -2.40 -8.21
N ASN A 49 12.90 -3.02 -9.34
CA ASN A 49 11.91 -3.57 -10.29
C ASN A 49 11.67 -5.07 -10.09
N ARG A 50 12.05 -5.62 -8.93
CA ARG A 50 11.87 -7.04 -8.64
C ARG A 50 10.45 -7.33 -8.17
N VAL A 51 10.02 -8.57 -8.40
CA VAL A 51 8.73 -9.11 -7.97
C VAL A 51 9.01 -10.43 -7.26
N HIS A 52 8.41 -10.63 -6.10
CA HIS A 52 8.48 -11.89 -5.37
C HIS A 52 7.23 -12.70 -5.68
N LEU A 53 7.43 -13.95 -6.10
CA LEU A 53 6.34 -14.89 -6.36
C LEU A 53 6.13 -15.76 -5.13
N HIS A 54 4.94 -15.70 -4.56
CA HIS A 54 4.52 -16.51 -3.42
C HIS A 54 3.35 -17.40 -3.85
N MET A 55 3.53 -18.72 -3.75
CA MET A 55 2.46 -19.68 -4.02
C MET A 55 1.68 -19.94 -2.74
N LEU A 56 0.39 -19.63 -2.78
CA LEU A 56 -0.53 -19.90 -1.66
C LEU A 56 -1.25 -21.22 -1.93
N LEU A 57 -1.06 -22.20 -1.05
CA LEU A 57 -1.80 -23.46 -1.08
C LEU A 57 -2.99 -23.35 -0.13
N ASN A 58 -4.21 -23.41 -0.68
CA ASN A 58 -5.42 -23.30 0.11
C ASN A 58 -5.72 -24.64 0.82
N ALA A 59 -5.25 -24.77 2.07
CA ALA A 59 -5.35 -26.01 2.83
C ALA A 59 -6.74 -26.29 3.44
N LYS A 60 -7.64 -25.28 3.51
CA LYS A 60 -8.93 -25.38 4.24
C LYS A 60 -10.08 -24.68 3.50
N SER A 61 -10.05 -24.68 2.16
CA SER A 61 -11.07 -24.02 1.35
C SER A 61 -12.47 -24.52 1.72
N GLY A 62 -13.34 -23.64 2.24
CA GLY A 62 -14.73 -23.97 2.58
C GLY A 62 -14.94 -24.82 3.84
N LEU A 63 -13.90 -25.05 4.65
CA LEU A 63 -13.99 -25.81 5.90
C LEU A 63 -13.86 -24.93 7.16
N CYS A 64 -13.92 -23.61 6.98
CA CYS A 64 -13.92 -22.66 8.08
C CYS A 64 -15.32 -22.62 8.71
N PRO A 65 -15.47 -22.78 10.03
CA PRO A 65 -16.77 -22.72 10.69
C PRO A 65 -17.28 -21.28 10.88
N GLU A 66 -16.47 -20.27 10.56
CA GLU A 66 -16.80 -18.85 10.71
C GLU A 66 -17.83 -18.40 9.67
N ASP A 67 -18.78 -17.56 10.08
CA ASP A 67 -19.84 -17.02 9.21
C ASP A 67 -19.52 -15.58 8.75
N CYS A 68 -18.40 -15.45 8.04
CA CYS A 68 -17.95 -14.16 7.52
C CYS A 68 -18.65 -13.84 6.19
N HIS A 69 -19.55 -12.84 6.16
CA HIS A 69 -20.34 -12.48 4.96
C HIS A 69 -19.52 -12.15 3.70
N TYR A 70 -18.26 -11.72 3.85
CA TYR A 70 -17.37 -11.40 2.72
C TYR A 70 -16.50 -12.59 2.28
N CYS A 71 -16.49 -13.67 3.06
CA CYS A 71 -15.63 -14.83 2.85
C CYS A 71 -16.44 -15.94 2.18
N SER A 72 -15.90 -16.50 1.09
CA SER A 72 -16.49 -17.65 0.38
C SER A 72 -16.36 -18.95 1.16
#